data_AF-A0A1F5FL26-F1
#
_entry.id   AF-A0A1F5FL26-F1
#
_cell.length_a   1.000
_cell.length_b   1.000
_cell.length_c   1.000
_cell.angle_alpha   90.00
_cell.angle_beta   90.00
_cell.angle_gamma   90.00
#
_symmetry.space_group_name_H-M   'P 1'
#
loop_
_entity.id
_entity.type
_entity.pdbx_description
1 polymer ?
#
loop_
_entity_poly.entity_id
_entity_poly.type
_entity_poly.pdbx_seq_one_letter_code
_entity_poly.pdbx_strand_id
1 'polypeptide(L)'
;MKPWHLLRPKTGKEIPFLILVTFLATFAASRLFTALFPNTLIVVRGTHVHHFAYGFILLALIGFFSIVQPRSDRTRLKLAPLYGFALGVAFDEFAMWIQLDDIYKDRSTYDAILIITLILLNIVYFEDFWKKWGYRLDRLFKRLFS
;
A
#
# COMPACT_ATOMS: atom_id res chain seq x y z
N MET A 1 -24.85 19.49 4.01
CA MET A 1 -23.61 19.08 4.71
C MET A 1 -22.50 18.89 3.68
N LYS A 2 -21.27 19.38 3.92
CA LYS A 2 -20.18 19.26 2.93
C LYS A 2 -19.65 17.80 2.86
N PRO A 3 -19.36 17.24 1.67
CA PRO A 3 -19.05 15.82 1.49
C PRO A 3 -17.72 15.37 2.13
N TRP A 4 -16.85 16.30 2.51
CA TRP A 4 -15.49 16.04 3.04
C TRP A 4 -15.45 15.24 4.35
N HIS A 5 -16.56 15.13 5.08
CA HIS A 5 -16.63 14.33 6.30
C HIS A 5 -16.47 12.82 6.04
N LEU A 6 -16.84 12.35 4.84
CA LEU A 6 -16.68 10.94 4.44
C LEU A 6 -15.22 10.55 4.20
N LEU A 7 -14.36 11.53 3.89
CA LEU A 7 -12.93 11.31 3.67
C LEU A 7 -12.13 11.26 4.98
N ARG A 8 -12.74 11.54 6.13
CA ARG A 8 -12.04 11.45 7.42
C ARG A 8 -11.97 9.98 7.88
N PRO A 9 -10.80 9.50 8.31
CA PRO A 9 -10.72 8.18 8.90
C PRO A 9 -11.48 8.13 10.23
N LYS A 10 -11.84 6.91 10.65
CA LYS A 10 -12.34 6.68 12.01
C LYS A 10 -11.27 7.05 13.03
N THR A 11 -11.69 7.45 14.24
CA THR A 11 -10.79 7.77 15.34
C THR A 11 -9.83 6.60 15.60
N GLY A 12 -8.52 6.87 15.65
CA GLY A 12 -7.49 5.84 15.82
C GLY A 12 -7.06 5.13 14.53
N LYS A 13 -7.57 5.54 13.36
CA LYS A 13 -7.22 5.00 12.04
C LYS A 13 -6.42 6.00 11.18
N GLU A 14 -5.84 7.02 11.79
CA GLU A 14 -5.06 8.05 11.12
C GLU A 14 -3.83 7.44 10.42
N ILE A 15 -3.15 6.50 11.08
CA ILE A 15 -1.97 5.81 10.54
C ILE A 15 -2.28 5.00 9.27
N PRO A 16 -3.21 4.02 9.28
CA PRO A 16 -3.52 3.27 8.06
C PRO A 16 -4.14 4.15 6.97
N PHE A 17 -4.84 5.23 7.34
CA PHE A 17 -5.37 6.19 6.37
C PHE A 17 -4.27 6.97 5.67
N LEU A 18 -3.25 7.44 6.41
CA LEU A 18 -2.10 8.11 5.81
C LEU A 18 -1.36 7.17 4.85
N ILE A 19 -1.16 5.90 5.24
CA ILE A 19 -0.56 4.88 4.37
C ILE A 19 -1.39 4.73 3.09
N LEU A 20 -2.72 4.60 3.20
CA LEU A 20 -3.62 4.47 2.05
C LEU A 20 -3.51 5.65 1.08
N VAL A 21 -3.59 6.88 1.61
CA VAL A 21 -3.57 8.09 0.78
C VAL A 21 -2.22 8.24 0.08
N THR A 22 -1.10 8.07 0.80
CA THR A 22 0.22 8.21 0.15
C THR A 22 0.54 7.06 -0.78
N PHE A 23 0.07 5.84 -0.49
CA PHE A 23 0.15 4.69 -1.41
C PHE A 23 -0.54 4.99 -2.75
N LEU A 24 -1.81 5.40 -2.71
CA LEU A 24 -2.58 5.71 -3.92
C LEU A 24 -2.00 6.92 -4.67
N ALA A 25 -1.60 7.96 -3.94
CA ALA A 25 -0.98 9.14 -4.55
C ALA A 25 0.34 8.79 -5.24
N THR A 26 1.15 7.92 -4.63
CA THR A 26 2.43 7.50 -5.20
C THR A 26 2.23 6.62 -6.41
N PHE A 27 1.31 5.65 -6.36
CA PHE A 27 0.96 4.84 -7.54
C PHE A 27 0.48 5.73 -8.70
N ALA A 28 -0.44 6.66 -8.44
CA ALA A 28 -0.93 7.57 -9.46
C ALA A 28 0.19 8.45 -10.03
N ALA A 29 1.09 8.95 -9.17
CA ALA A 29 2.26 9.73 -9.58
C ALA A 29 3.24 8.91 -10.43
N SER A 30 3.55 7.67 -10.04
CA SER A 30 4.43 6.78 -10.80
C SER A 30 3.84 6.44 -12.17
N ARG A 31 2.52 6.21 -12.25
CA ARG A 31 1.81 5.99 -13.53
C ARG A 31 1.78 7.21 -14.42
N LEU A 32 1.56 8.40 -13.84
CA LEU A 32 1.64 9.64 -14.59
C LEU A 32 3.06 9.88 -15.11
N PHE A 33 4.07 9.66 -14.26
CA PHE A 33 5.47 9.83 -14.63
C PHE A 33 5.88 8.91 -15.77
N THR A 34 5.56 7.62 -15.68
CA THR A 34 5.89 6.62 -16.72
C THR A 34 5.11 6.86 -18.02
N ALA A 35 3.88 7.39 -17.93
CA ALA A 35 3.14 7.81 -19.12
C ALA A 35 3.75 9.04 -19.82
N LEU A 36 4.27 10.01 -19.06
CA LEU A 36 4.88 11.24 -19.59
C LEU A 36 6.34 11.04 -20.04
N PHE A 37 7.06 10.13 -19.40
CA PHE A 37 8.50 9.92 -19.61
C PHE A 37 8.84 8.43 -19.85
N PRO A 38 8.36 7.82 -20.94
CA PRO A 38 8.44 6.37 -21.17
C PRO A 38 9.88 5.83 -21.38
N ASN A 39 10.84 6.70 -21.70
CA ASN A 39 12.23 6.31 -21.97
C ASN A 39 13.17 6.52 -20.76
N THR A 40 12.62 6.76 -19.58
CA THR A 40 13.42 6.99 -18.37
C THR A 40 13.83 5.66 -17.77
N LEU A 41 15.06 5.24 -18.06
CA LEU A 41 15.64 4.01 -17.53
C LEU A 41 16.85 4.34 -16.66
N ILE A 42 16.92 3.72 -15.49
CA ILE A 42 18.13 3.77 -14.64
C ILE A 42 18.96 2.53 -14.93
N VAL A 43 20.14 2.74 -15.52
CA VAL A 43 21.09 1.68 -15.82
C VAL A 43 22.29 1.81 -14.90
N VAL A 44 22.55 0.77 -14.10
CA VAL A 44 23.71 0.68 -13.20
C VAL A 44 24.60 -0.44 -13.70
N ARG A 45 25.81 -0.11 -14.16
CA ARG A 45 26.81 -1.08 -14.66
C ARG A 45 26.27 -2.02 -15.75
N GLY A 46 25.39 -1.53 -16.62
CA GLY A 46 24.77 -2.31 -17.70
C GLY A 46 23.52 -3.09 -17.28
N THR A 47 23.13 -3.05 -16.00
CA THR A 47 21.89 -3.65 -15.50
C THR A 47 20.79 -2.60 -15.42
N HIS A 48 19.64 -2.88 -16.03
CA HIS A 48 18.43 -2.08 -15.85
C HIS A 48 17.89 -2.31 -14.44
N VAL A 49 17.88 -1.25 -13.62
CA VAL A 49 17.33 -1.31 -12.27
C VAL A 49 15.92 -0.73 -12.31
N HIS A 50 14.95 -1.62 -12.11
CA HIS A 50 13.56 -1.26 -11.97
C HIS A 50 13.31 -0.46 -10.69
N HIS A 51 12.38 0.50 -10.75
CA HIS A 51 12.13 1.39 -9.62
C HIS A 51 11.49 0.65 -8.44
N PHE A 52 10.85 -0.51 -8.67
CA PHE A 52 10.28 -1.35 -7.61
C PHE A 52 11.34 -1.78 -6.59
N ALA A 53 12.59 -1.94 -7.03
CA ALA A 53 13.71 -2.32 -6.17
C ALA A 53 13.96 -1.25 -5.10
N TYR A 54 13.85 0.04 -5.47
CA TYR A 54 13.96 1.15 -4.51
C TYR A 54 12.80 1.12 -3.52
N GLY A 55 11.59 0.78 -3.99
CA GLY A 55 10.42 0.58 -3.14
C GLY A 55 10.67 -0.48 -2.07
N PHE A 56 11.21 -1.65 -2.43
CA PHE A 56 11.55 -2.70 -1.47
C PHE A 56 12.63 -2.29 -0.47
N ILE A 57 13.69 -1.61 -0.92
CA ILE A 57 14.74 -1.09 -0.03
C ILE A 57 14.14 -0.08 0.96
N LEU A 58 13.31 0.84 0.48
CA LEU A 58 12.62 1.81 1.35
C LEU A 58 11.69 1.12 2.34
N LEU A 59 10.89 0.15 1.90
CA LEU A 59 10.03 -0.64 2.79
C LEU A 59 10.84 -1.34 3.88
N ALA A 60 11.97 -1.94 3.54
CA ALA A 60 12.85 -2.60 4.51
C ALA A 60 13.41 -1.62 5.53
N LEU A 61 13.91 -0.46 5.09
CA LEU A 61 14.44 0.58 5.97
C LEU A 61 13.36 1.16 6.88
N ILE A 62 12.22 1.58 6.31
CA ILE A 62 11.11 2.18 7.07
C ILE A 62 10.52 1.15 8.04
N GLY A 63 10.38 -0.11 7.60
CA GLY A 63 9.98 -1.23 8.45
C GLY A 63 10.93 -1.43 9.63
N PHE A 64 12.24 -1.47 9.37
CA PHE A 64 13.26 -1.54 10.42
C PHE A 64 13.14 -0.36 11.40
N PHE A 65 13.09 0.87 10.90
CA PHE A 65 12.93 2.06 11.74
C PHE A 65 11.64 2.04 12.57
N SER A 66 10.55 1.49 12.03
CA SER A 66 9.30 1.35 12.77
C SER A 66 9.38 0.39 13.97
N ILE A 67 10.34 -0.56 13.93
CA ILE A 67 10.55 -1.55 14.98
C ILE A 67 11.52 -1.02 16.05
N VAL A 68 12.62 -0.38 15.63
CA VAL A 68 13.68 0.04 16.56
C VAL A 68 13.40 1.38 17.26
N GLN A 69 12.56 2.23 16.65
CA GLN A 69 12.23 3.53 17.24
C GLN A 69 11.21 3.40 18.38
N PRO A 70 11.23 4.31 19.38
CA PRO A 70 10.22 4.33 20.41
C PRO A 70 8.80 4.39 19.84
N ARG A 71 7.90 3.59 20.43
CA ARG A 71 6.47 3.56 20.09
C ARG A 71 5.80 4.85 20.53
N SER A 72 5.94 5.91 19.72
CA SER A 72 5.27 7.19 19.90
C SER A 72 4.35 7.49 18.72
N ASP A 73 3.22 8.14 18.98
CA ASP A 73 2.29 8.53 17.93
C ASP A 73 2.93 9.50 16.93
N ARG A 74 3.82 10.39 17.40
CA ARG A 74 4.59 11.29 16.52
C ARG A 74 5.48 10.52 15.54
N THR A 75 6.19 9.49 16.01
CA THR A 75 7.04 8.65 15.14
C THR A 75 6.18 7.92 14.12
N ARG A 76 5.08 7.30 14.57
CA ARG A 76 4.17 6.57 13.67
C ARG A 76 3.55 7.46 12.61
N LEU A 77 3.11 8.66 12.98
CA LEU A 77 2.54 9.65 12.04
C LEU A 77 3.55 10.10 10.98
N LYS A 78 4.85 10.13 11.28
CA LYS A 78 5.91 10.43 10.31
C LYS A 78 6.24 9.25 9.41
N LEU A 79 6.30 8.04 9.97
CA LEU A 79 6.66 6.83 9.22
C LEU A 79 5.51 6.35 8.32
N ALA A 80 4.25 6.57 8.69
CA ALA A 80 3.08 6.17 7.92
C ALA A 80 3.08 6.66 6.46
N PRO A 81 3.20 7.97 6.17
CA PRO A 81 3.22 8.46 4.80
C PRO A 81 4.42 7.92 4.00
N LEU A 82 5.59 7.79 4.64
CA LEU A 82 6.80 7.22 4.03
C LEU A 82 6.58 5.75 3.65
N TYR A 83 5.96 4.98 4.54
CA TYR A 83 5.65 3.57 4.28
C TYR A 83 4.68 3.43 3.11
N GLY A 84 3.61 4.23 3.06
CA GLY A 84 2.68 4.23 1.93
C GLY A 84 3.36 4.66 0.61
N PHE A 85 4.26 5.63 0.66
CA PHE A 85 5.08 6.00 -0.50
C PHE A 85 5.93 4.82 -1.00
N ALA A 86 6.70 4.20 -0.11
CA ALA A 86 7.53 3.04 -0.45
C ALA A 86 6.72 1.88 -1.01
N LEU A 87 5.53 1.63 -0.44
CA LEU A 87 4.58 0.64 -0.92
C LEU A 87 4.08 0.95 -2.34
N GLY A 88 3.78 2.23 -2.63
CA GLY A 88 3.32 2.66 -3.95
C GLY A 88 4.40 2.48 -5.02
N VAL A 89 5.65 2.85 -4.70
CA VAL A 89 6.80 2.61 -5.60
C VAL A 89 7.02 1.13 -5.84
N ALA A 90 6.99 0.30 -4.78
CA ALA A 90 7.24 -1.14 -4.90
C ALA A 90 6.19 -1.86 -5.76
N PHE A 91 4.91 -1.47 -5.64
CA PHE A 91 3.81 -2.16 -6.32
C PHE A 91 3.41 -1.53 -7.66
N ASP A 92 3.98 -0.38 -8.05
CA ASP A 92 3.70 0.24 -9.35
C ASP A 92 4.12 -0.65 -10.53
N GLU A 93 5.12 -1.51 -10.36
CA GLU A 93 5.59 -2.46 -11.37
C GLU A 93 5.29 -3.92 -10.96
N PHE A 94 4.17 -4.14 -10.25
CA PHE A 94 3.87 -5.45 -9.66
C PHE A 94 3.90 -6.62 -10.65
N ALA A 95 3.46 -6.41 -11.88
CA ALA A 95 3.52 -7.44 -12.91
C ALA A 95 4.94 -7.92 -13.23
N MET A 96 5.92 -7.01 -13.28
CA MET A 96 7.25 -7.33 -13.75
C MET A 96 8.04 -8.20 -12.76
N TRP A 97 7.87 -7.99 -11.44
CA TRP A 97 8.54 -8.87 -10.48
C TRP A 97 7.86 -10.24 -10.31
N ILE A 98 6.56 -10.36 -10.59
CA ILE A 98 5.84 -11.65 -10.58
C ILE A 98 6.09 -12.45 -11.85
N GLN A 99 6.06 -11.79 -13.02
CA GLN A 99 6.22 -12.44 -14.32
C GLN A 99 7.69 -12.54 -14.74
N LEU A 100 8.58 -11.77 -14.10
CA LEU A 100 10.01 -11.68 -14.40
C LEU A 100 10.29 -11.29 -15.87
N ASP A 101 9.42 -10.44 -16.42
CA ASP A 101 9.45 -9.93 -17.79
C ASP A 101 9.10 -8.43 -17.81
N ASP A 102 9.53 -7.70 -18.84
CA ASP A 102 9.43 -6.25 -18.98
C ASP A 102 8.01 -5.79 -19.40
N ILE A 103 6.98 -6.32 -18.72
CA ILE A 103 5.58 -6.06 -19.03
C ILE A 103 5.02 -4.95 -18.13
N TYR A 104 5.12 -3.73 -18.64
CA TYR A 104 4.77 -2.50 -17.90
C TYR A 104 3.25 -2.27 -17.71
N LYS A 105 2.43 -2.81 -18.61
CA LYS A 105 0.97 -2.56 -18.71
C LYS A 105 0.15 -3.83 -18.53
N ASP A 106 0.56 -4.69 -17.61
CA ASP A 106 -0.20 -5.88 -17.29
C ASP A 106 -1.36 -5.57 -16.32
N ARG A 107 -2.46 -6.31 -16.48
CA ARG A 107 -3.63 -6.21 -15.61
C ARG A 107 -3.31 -6.58 -14.16
N SER A 108 -2.40 -7.52 -13.93
CA SER A 108 -2.02 -8.01 -12.60
C SER A 108 -1.54 -6.89 -11.68
N THR A 109 -0.89 -5.83 -12.22
CA THR A 109 -0.55 -4.67 -11.38
C THR A 109 -1.80 -3.98 -10.84
N TYR A 110 -2.80 -3.74 -11.69
CA TYR A 110 -4.05 -3.11 -11.24
C TYR A 110 -4.80 -3.99 -10.25
N ASP A 111 -4.79 -5.31 -10.45
CA ASP A 111 -5.40 -6.26 -9.52
C ASP A 111 -4.70 -6.20 -8.15
N ALA A 112 -3.36 -6.13 -8.10
CA ALA A 112 -2.60 -5.99 -6.86
C ALA A 112 -2.90 -4.66 -6.14
N ILE A 113 -2.89 -3.54 -6.87
CA ILE A 113 -3.22 -2.22 -6.31
C ILE A 113 -4.65 -2.21 -5.76
N LEU A 114 -5.61 -2.79 -6.48
CA LEU A 114 -6.99 -2.90 -6.04
C LEU A 114 -7.09 -3.72 -4.74
N ILE A 115 -6.46 -4.89 -4.68
CA ILE A 115 -6.47 -5.75 -3.49
C ILE A 115 -5.89 -5.01 -2.27
N ILE A 116 -4.73 -4.38 -2.41
CA ILE A 116 -4.08 -3.62 -1.33
C ILE A 116 -4.97 -2.46 -0.88
N THR A 117 -5.56 -1.74 -1.84
CA THR A 117 -6.49 -0.64 -1.56
C THR A 117 -7.71 -1.12 -0.78
N LEU A 118 -8.32 -2.24 -1.18
CA LEU A 118 -9.47 -2.83 -0.50
C LEU A 118 -9.12 -3.27 0.93
N ILE A 119 -7.94 -3.87 1.14
CA ILE A 119 -7.46 -4.23 2.47
C ILE A 119 -7.29 -2.98 3.35
N LEU A 120 -6.64 -1.94 2.85
CA LEU A 120 -6.43 -0.70 3.59
C LEU A 120 -7.74 0.02 3.89
N LEU A 121 -8.66 0.11 2.92
CA LEU A 121 -10.00 0.66 3.12
C LEU A 121 -10.78 -0.13 4.18
N ASN A 122 -10.66 -1.46 4.17
CA ASN A 122 -11.27 -2.31 5.19
C ASN A 122 -10.73 -1.99 6.59
N ILE A 123 -9.41 -1.86 6.74
CA ILE A 123 -8.76 -1.51 8.02
C ILE A 123 -9.20 -0.13 8.51
N VAL A 124 -9.31 0.86 7.62
CA VAL A 124 -9.65 2.24 7.95
C VAL A 124 -11.14 2.41 8.29
N TYR A 125 -12.04 1.75 7.57
CA TYR A 125 -13.48 2.06 7.63
C TYR A 125 -14.36 0.92 8.17
N PHE A 126 -13.95 -0.35 8.09
CA PHE A 126 -14.83 -1.50 8.36
C PHE A 126 -14.63 -2.14 9.75
N GLU A 127 -13.93 -1.49 10.67
CA GLU A 127 -13.70 -2.04 12.01
C GLU A 127 -14.99 -2.46 12.75
N ASP A 128 -16.04 -1.63 12.71
CA ASP A 128 -17.30 -1.92 13.42
C ASP A 128 -18.04 -3.13 12.86
N PHE A 129 -17.92 -3.37 11.55
CA PHE A 129 -18.46 -4.57 10.92
C PHE A 129 -17.82 -5.82 11.54
N TRP A 130 -16.49 -5.84 11.64
CA TRP A 130 -15.76 -6.96 12.23
C TRP A 130 -16.03 -7.12 13.72
N LYS A 131 -16.15 -6.03 14.49
CA LYS A 131 -16.54 -6.09 15.91
C LYS A 131 -17.93 -6.72 16.09
N LYS A 132 -18.87 -6.42 15.19
CA LYS A 132 -20.27 -6.90 15.27
C LYS A 132 -20.47 -8.31 14.72
N TRP A 133 -19.75 -8.68 13.66
CA TRP A 133 -19.99 -9.91 12.90
C TRP A 133 -18.84 -10.91 12.98
N GLY A 134 -17.63 -10.51 13.34
CA GLY A 134 -16.45 -11.37 13.35
C GLY A 134 -16.65 -12.64 14.18
N TYR A 135 -17.20 -12.51 15.40
CA TYR A 135 -17.48 -13.66 16.26
C TYR A 135 -18.57 -14.59 15.72
N ARG A 136 -19.54 -14.06 14.95
CA ARG A 136 -20.60 -14.87 14.33
C ARG A 136 -20.06 -15.65 13.14
N LEU A 137 -19.22 -15.00 12.33
CA LEU A 137 -18.56 -15.64 11.19
C LEU A 137 -17.63 -16.75 11.67
N ASP A 138 -16.81 -16.50 12.69
CA ASP A 138 -15.93 -17.53 13.29
C ASP A 138 -16.72 -18.74 13.80
N ARG A 139 -17.83 -18.51 14.51
CA ARG A 139 -18.71 -19.58 15.00
C ARG A 139 -19.34 -20.37 13.86
N LEU A 140 -19.77 -19.70 12.80
CA LEU A 140 -20.41 -20.34 11.64
C LEU A 140 -19.39 -21.13 10.83
N PHE A 141 -18.18 -20.59 10.64
CA PHE A 141 -17.07 -21.28 10.02
C PHE A 141 -16.71 -22.56 10.78
N LYS A 142 -16.51 -22.47 12.10
CA LYS A 142 -16.24 -23.65 12.94
C LYS A 142 -17.32 -24.71 12.86
N ARG A 143 -18.59 -24.33 12.71
CA ARG A 143 -19.71 -25.28 12.53
C ARG A 143 -19.75 -25.96 11.16
N LEU A 144 -19.27 -25.30 10.11
CA LEU A 144 -19.25 -25.86 8.76
C LEU A 144 -18.06 -26.78 8.52
N PHE A 145 -16.97 -26.57 9.26
CA PHE A 145 -15.69 -27.27 9.08
C PHE A 145 -15.26 -28.11 10.31
N SER A 146 -16.18 -28.36 11.27
CA SER A 146 -16.05 -29.39 12.31
C SER A 146 -16.99 -30.55 12.02
#